data_AF-A0A317JGJ3-F1
#
_entry.id   AF-A0A317JGJ3-F1
#
_cell.length_a   1.000
_cell.length_b   1.000
_cell.length_c   1.000
_cell.angle_alpha   90.00
_cell.angle_beta   90.00
_cell.angle_gamma   90.00
#
_symmetry.space_group_name_H-M   'P 1'
#
loop_
_entity.id
_entity.type
_entity.pdbx_description
1 polymer ?
#
loop_
_entity_poly.entity_id
_entity_poly.type
_entity_poly.pdbx_seq_one_letter_code
_entity_poly.pdbx_strand_id
1 'polypeptide(L)'
;MSAQVTSATGFHVGDFVLLDETSGASWQPDRAGVATSILAASDYRVTYQVHNPAYQNVDDPVAYPTTPVTANNFAGAGNGNDAASWFSRQDRMTSEIKQIASCGATSPGAACSSTTIVFTTPAHISYRSGNVHFAELTSYSSAFVTNGGVENLTVTGADNDAIDVQWCARCWLKNAEVTQWLGHGVGFYNSFGSELRDSYIHDANWPVPGGGGYAIAISTGSSEILVENSISMRANKVMVAQSGGAGSVVAYNYFDEGMVGSAASEEPGFQGWIEVGANGSHMVGPHHMLFEGNWAFNFDSDSTHGNSIYHTVFRNYLRGYRTTFTSAIDGVSYNDSTGQSGPYRAIGLGTYSYWFSFVGNILGYPGMASSTTPTWSYDWTGNSVSPVFQAMTFPSIWMLGFNPTNSESGTQNGYQSDPYSASTAIRDGNYDHMSNTQCWHGLGGVGPCPKTPPAQSPLPPSMYLTSAPLFFGSNTWPWVDPTTGKTYTLPAKARYDAGTPNVAP
;
A
#
# COMPACT_ATOMS: atom_id res chain seq x y z
N MET A 1 -25.46 -2.01 -1.10
CA MET A 1 -25.03 -1.10 -2.18
C MET A 1 -25.20 -1.83 -3.50
N SER A 2 -25.51 -1.13 -4.61
CA SER A 2 -25.87 -1.76 -5.88
C SER A 2 -25.27 -1.05 -7.09
N ALA A 3 -25.04 -1.80 -8.17
CA ALA A 3 -24.73 -1.28 -9.49
C ALA A 3 -25.96 -1.39 -10.42
N GLN A 4 -26.11 -0.45 -11.35
CA GLN A 4 -27.07 -0.55 -12.45
C GLN A 4 -26.31 -0.95 -13.72
N VAL A 5 -26.72 -2.05 -14.35
CA VAL A 5 -26.12 -2.54 -15.60
C VAL A 5 -27.10 -2.39 -16.76
N THR A 6 -26.61 -2.22 -17.99
CA THR A 6 -27.48 -2.17 -19.18
C THR A 6 -28.14 -3.53 -19.47
N SER A 7 -27.48 -4.63 -19.11
CA SER A 7 -28.00 -5.99 -19.24
C SER A 7 -27.55 -6.83 -18.06
N ALA A 8 -28.47 -7.62 -17.51
CA ALA A 8 -28.20 -8.60 -16.45
C ALA A 8 -27.78 -9.98 -17.00
N THR A 9 -27.80 -10.16 -18.33
CA THR A 9 -27.50 -11.42 -18.99
C THR A 9 -26.09 -11.89 -18.65
N GLY A 10 -25.96 -13.15 -18.20
CA GLY A 10 -24.68 -13.77 -17.87
C GLY A 10 -24.29 -13.67 -16.39
N PHE A 11 -24.97 -12.83 -15.60
CA PHE A 11 -24.77 -12.76 -14.15
C PHE A 11 -25.71 -13.71 -13.40
N HIS A 12 -25.20 -14.27 -12.31
CA HIS A 12 -25.93 -15.10 -11.37
C HIS A 12 -25.67 -14.64 -9.93
N VAL A 13 -26.63 -14.90 -9.04
CA VAL A 13 -26.42 -14.69 -7.60
C VAL A 13 -25.26 -15.55 -7.12
N GLY A 14 -24.32 -14.94 -6.40
CA GLY A 14 -23.12 -15.61 -5.89
C GLY A 14 -21.89 -15.45 -6.79
N ASP A 15 -22.03 -14.94 -8.01
CA ASP A 15 -20.89 -14.66 -8.90
C ASP A 15 -19.95 -13.64 -8.26
N PHE A 16 -18.65 -13.88 -8.44
CA PHE A 16 -17.63 -12.86 -8.22
C PHE A 16 -17.42 -12.08 -9.52
N VAL A 17 -17.41 -10.76 -9.41
CA VAL A 17 -17.38 -9.84 -10.53
C VAL A 17 -16.37 -8.73 -10.27
N LEU A 18 -15.65 -8.32 -11.31
CA LEU A 18 -14.77 -7.15 -11.29
C LEU A 18 -15.60 -5.92 -11.61
N LEU A 19 -15.58 -4.94 -10.70
CA LEU A 19 -16.09 -3.59 -10.93
C LEU A 19 -14.90 -2.67 -11.20
N ASP A 20 -14.86 -2.04 -12.36
CA ASP A 20 -13.82 -1.06 -12.72
C ASP A 20 -14.38 0.08 -13.58
N GLU A 21 -13.55 1.08 -13.90
CA GLU A 21 -13.91 2.18 -14.81
C GLU A 21 -12.70 2.62 -15.64
N THR A 22 -12.94 3.18 -16.83
CA THR A 22 -11.87 3.90 -17.55
C THR A 22 -11.47 5.16 -16.78
N SER A 23 -10.16 5.45 -16.77
CA SER A 23 -9.61 6.55 -15.97
C SER A 23 -10.12 7.93 -16.38
N GLY A 24 -10.51 8.11 -17.65
CA GLY A 24 -10.82 9.41 -18.23
C GLY A 24 -9.61 10.33 -18.29
N ALA A 25 -8.40 9.77 -18.25
CA ALA A 25 -7.17 10.55 -18.19
C ALA A 25 -6.91 11.35 -19.47
N SER A 26 -6.35 12.53 -19.27
CA SER A 26 -5.89 13.45 -20.31
C SER A 26 -4.71 14.24 -19.75
N TRP A 27 -4.08 15.08 -20.58
CA TRP A 27 -3.00 15.95 -20.08
C TRP A 27 -3.54 16.95 -19.06
N GLN A 28 -3.12 16.79 -17.81
CA GLN A 28 -3.40 17.70 -16.69
C GLN A 28 -2.10 18.37 -16.24
N PRO A 29 -2.15 19.52 -15.55
CA PRO A 29 -0.96 20.10 -14.92
C PRO A 29 -0.25 19.09 -14.02
N ASP A 30 1.07 18.97 -14.15
CA ASP A 30 1.83 18.13 -13.23
C ASP A 30 1.95 18.81 -11.85
N ARG A 31 1.34 18.20 -10.83
CA ARG A 31 1.31 18.72 -9.46
C ARG A 31 2.65 18.60 -8.76
N ALA A 32 3.50 17.64 -9.15
CA ALA A 32 4.85 17.50 -8.62
C ALA A 32 5.83 18.48 -9.29
N GLY A 33 5.47 19.00 -10.47
CA GLY A 33 6.29 19.97 -11.21
C GLY A 33 7.44 19.35 -12.01
N VAL A 34 7.45 18.02 -12.19
CA VAL A 34 8.49 17.25 -12.90
C VAL A 34 8.45 17.60 -14.39
N ALA A 35 7.25 17.75 -14.94
CA ALA A 35 6.99 18.18 -16.30
C ALA A 35 5.93 19.30 -16.36
N THR A 36 5.59 19.73 -17.58
CA THR A 36 4.50 20.72 -17.76
C THR A 36 3.14 20.09 -17.50
N SER A 37 2.98 18.83 -17.89
CA SER A 37 1.74 18.09 -17.73
C SER A 37 2.01 16.61 -17.49
N ILE A 38 1.03 15.93 -16.90
CA ILE A 38 1.01 14.50 -16.62
C ILE A 38 -0.33 13.92 -17.08
N LEU A 39 -0.34 12.64 -17.45
CA LEU A 39 -1.55 11.93 -17.80
C LEU A 39 -2.34 11.59 -16.53
N ALA A 40 -3.44 12.30 -16.30
CA ALA A 40 -4.29 12.10 -15.14
C ALA A 40 -5.77 12.34 -15.45
N ALA A 41 -6.65 11.73 -14.67
CA ALA A 41 -8.04 12.15 -14.59
C ALA A 41 -8.11 13.63 -14.16
N SER A 42 -9.15 14.37 -14.56
CA SER A 42 -9.28 15.79 -14.22
C SER A 42 -9.34 16.08 -12.72
N ASP A 43 -9.75 15.08 -11.94
CA ASP A 43 -9.76 15.10 -10.48
C ASP A 43 -8.52 14.45 -9.84
N TYR A 44 -7.56 13.97 -10.63
CA TYR A 44 -6.34 13.26 -10.22
C TYR A 44 -6.59 11.95 -9.46
N ARG A 45 -7.82 11.42 -9.45
CA ARG A 45 -8.13 10.10 -8.85
C ARG A 45 -7.23 9.01 -9.43
N VAL A 46 -7.04 9.05 -10.74
CA VAL A 46 -6.05 8.23 -11.45
C VAL A 46 -5.00 9.17 -12.01
N THR A 47 -3.75 8.95 -11.62
CA THR A 47 -2.58 9.65 -12.17
C THR A 47 -1.59 8.59 -12.61
N TYR A 48 -1.24 8.59 -13.89
CA TYR A 48 -0.20 7.73 -14.44
C TYR A 48 1.12 8.48 -14.44
N GLN A 49 2.22 7.80 -14.14
CA GLN A 49 3.56 8.33 -14.39
C GLN A 49 3.82 8.33 -15.90
N VAL A 50 3.20 9.27 -16.60
CA VAL A 50 3.37 9.53 -18.03
C VAL A 50 3.35 11.05 -18.20
N HIS A 51 4.51 11.63 -18.50
CA HIS A 51 4.71 13.07 -18.49
C HIS A 51 4.73 13.68 -19.90
N ASN A 52 4.51 14.99 -19.98
CA ASN A 52 4.71 15.78 -21.19
C ASN A 52 5.35 17.15 -20.84
N PRO A 53 6.58 17.43 -21.31
CA PRO A 53 7.44 16.54 -22.09
C PRO A 53 7.81 15.26 -21.32
N ALA A 54 8.13 14.19 -22.05
CA ALA A 54 8.37 12.89 -21.46
C ALA A 54 9.54 12.90 -20.47
N TYR A 55 9.41 12.15 -19.37
CA TYR A 55 10.44 11.95 -18.37
C TYR A 55 11.08 10.57 -18.54
N GLN A 56 12.36 10.56 -18.88
CA GLN A 56 13.06 9.35 -19.30
C GLN A 56 13.06 8.28 -18.18
N ASN A 57 12.82 7.02 -18.56
CA ASN A 57 12.82 5.82 -17.71
C ASN A 57 11.71 5.72 -16.65
N VAL A 58 10.90 6.76 -16.48
CA VAL A 58 9.77 6.78 -15.53
C VAL A 58 8.41 6.72 -16.24
N ASP A 59 8.35 7.19 -17.48
CA ASP A 59 7.13 7.25 -18.30
C ASP A 59 6.64 5.87 -18.77
N ASP A 60 6.06 5.11 -17.85
CA ASP A 60 5.44 3.80 -18.02
C ASP A 60 4.40 3.64 -16.90
N PRO A 61 3.09 3.52 -17.19
CA PRO A 61 2.62 2.14 -17.35
C PRO A 61 1.64 1.91 -18.49
N VAL A 62 1.10 2.96 -19.12
CA VAL A 62 0.01 2.83 -20.11
C VAL A 62 0.45 3.35 -21.47
N ALA A 63 0.06 2.63 -22.53
CA ALA A 63 0.28 3.09 -23.89
C ALA A 63 -0.66 4.28 -24.20
N TYR A 64 -0.13 5.50 -24.29
CA TYR A 64 -0.91 6.70 -24.62
C TYR A 64 -0.73 7.16 -26.10
N PRO A 65 -1.80 7.54 -26.82
CA PRO A 65 -3.19 7.59 -26.39
C PRO A 65 -3.85 6.20 -26.31
N THR A 66 -4.38 5.84 -25.14
CA THR A 66 -5.31 4.72 -25.00
C THR A 66 -6.58 5.13 -25.74
N THR A 67 -6.97 4.47 -26.83
CA THR A 67 -8.19 4.84 -27.55
C THR A 67 -9.38 4.10 -26.90
N PRO A 68 -10.23 4.74 -26.07
CA PRO A 68 -11.36 4.06 -25.45
C PRO A 68 -12.48 4.04 -26.49
N VAL A 69 -12.47 3.05 -27.39
CA VAL A 69 -13.36 3.08 -28.55
C VAL A 69 -14.78 2.55 -28.26
N THR A 70 -15.07 1.85 -27.15
CA THR A 70 -16.42 1.47 -26.69
C THR A 70 -16.39 0.74 -25.34
N ALA A 71 -17.57 0.57 -24.70
CA ALA A 71 -17.77 -0.42 -23.64
C ALA A 71 -17.46 -1.83 -24.18
N ASN A 72 -16.71 -2.61 -23.42
CA ASN A 72 -16.17 -3.93 -23.75
C ASN A 72 -14.85 -3.96 -24.55
N ASN A 73 -13.96 -3.01 -24.26
CA ASN A 73 -12.56 -3.17 -24.62
C ASN A 73 -11.82 -3.89 -23.47
N PHE A 74 -11.45 -5.16 -23.68
CA PHE A 74 -10.08 -5.55 -23.32
C PHE A 74 -9.23 -4.50 -24.02
N ALA A 75 -8.76 -3.47 -23.31
CA ALA A 75 -8.19 -2.29 -23.95
C ALA A 75 -6.86 -2.68 -24.60
N GLY A 76 -6.95 -3.25 -25.80
CA GLY A 76 -5.85 -3.92 -26.50
C GLY A 76 -5.25 -5.08 -25.70
N ALA A 77 -4.50 -5.94 -26.40
CA ALA A 77 -3.16 -6.12 -25.85
C ALA A 77 -2.58 -4.69 -25.86
N GLY A 78 -1.95 -4.25 -24.79
CA GLY A 78 -1.04 -3.12 -24.90
C GLY A 78 -0.07 -3.32 -26.08
N ASN A 79 0.95 -2.49 -26.24
CA ASN A 79 2.00 -2.87 -27.21
C ASN A 79 2.77 -4.14 -26.78
N GLY A 80 2.37 -4.77 -25.65
CA GLY A 80 2.96 -5.94 -25.02
C GLY A 80 4.07 -5.57 -24.04
N ASN A 81 4.43 -4.28 -23.96
CA ASN A 81 5.59 -3.77 -23.22
C ASN A 81 5.21 -2.70 -22.18
N ASP A 82 3.95 -2.29 -22.09
CA ASP A 82 3.49 -1.32 -21.09
C ASP A 82 3.09 -2.03 -19.78
N ALA A 83 3.60 -1.52 -18.65
CA ALA A 83 3.50 -2.19 -17.34
C ALA A 83 2.05 -2.50 -16.93
N ALA A 84 1.11 -1.62 -17.23
CA ALA A 84 -0.32 -1.76 -16.91
C ALA A 84 -0.91 -3.09 -17.35
N SER A 85 -0.44 -3.63 -18.47
CA SER A 85 -0.94 -4.88 -19.03
C SER A 85 -0.65 -6.11 -18.15
N TRP A 86 0.27 -6.00 -17.20
CA TRP A 86 0.66 -7.09 -16.30
C TRP A 86 -0.28 -7.21 -15.09
N PHE A 87 -1.01 -6.16 -14.73
CA PHE A 87 -1.68 -6.09 -13.42
C PHE A 87 -3.09 -5.50 -13.44
N SER A 88 -3.55 -4.94 -14.55
CA SER A 88 -4.95 -4.49 -14.69
C SER A 88 -5.42 -4.61 -16.13
N ARG A 89 -6.73 -4.38 -16.35
CA ARG A 89 -7.20 -4.00 -17.68
C ARG A 89 -6.63 -2.62 -18.01
N GLN A 90 -6.17 -2.45 -19.25
CA GLN A 90 -5.64 -1.16 -19.73
C GLN A 90 -6.64 -0.02 -19.48
N ASP A 91 -6.12 1.12 -19.04
CA ASP A 91 -6.88 2.30 -18.65
C ASP A 91 -7.93 2.11 -17.53
N ARG A 92 -7.96 0.96 -16.85
CA ARG A 92 -9.00 0.59 -15.86
C ARG A 92 -8.41 0.21 -14.50
N MET A 93 -7.61 1.14 -13.97
CA MET A 93 -6.79 0.92 -12.76
C MET A 93 -7.60 0.94 -11.47
N THR A 94 -8.62 1.80 -11.37
CA THR A 94 -9.51 1.76 -10.22
C THR A 94 -10.43 0.57 -10.37
N SER A 95 -10.25 -0.44 -9.52
CA SER A 95 -11.03 -1.66 -9.58
C SER A 95 -11.24 -2.31 -8.22
N GLU A 96 -12.35 -3.02 -8.04
CA GLU A 96 -12.58 -3.90 -6.91
C GLU A 96 -13.44 -5.11 -7.28
N ILE A 97 -13.16 -6.25 -6.67
CA ILE A 97 -13.96 -7.46 -6.80
C ILE A 97 -15.14 -7.39 -5.83
N LYS A 98 -16.31 -7.82 -6.28
CA LYS A 98 -17.52 -7.97 -5.46
C LYS A 98 -18.19 -9.30 -5.70
N GLN A 99 -18.95 -9.75 -4.71
CA GLN A 99 -19.88 -10.87 -4.89
C GLN A 99 -21.32 -10.36 -5.06
N ILE A 100 -22.03 -10.90 -6.04
CA ILE A 100 -23.46 -10.62 -6.25
C ILE A 100 -24.28 -11.27 -5.12
N ALA A 101 -24.93 -10.45 -4.30
CA ALA A 101 -25.86 -10.90 -3.27
C ALA A 101 -27.27 -11.12 -3.80
N SER A 102 -27.74 -10.23 -4.69
CA SER A 102 -29.06 -10.37 -5.32
C SER A 102 -29.16 -9.53 -6.60
N CYS A 103 -30.06 -9.93 -7.49
CA CYS A 103 -30.26 -9.28 -8.78
C CYS A 103 -31.65 -9.61 -9.38
N GLY A 104 -32.70 -9.40 -8.59
CA GLY A 104 -34.06 -9.89 -8.90
C GLY A 104 -34.29 -11.36 -8.52
N ALA A 105 -33.21 -12.08 -8.21
CA ALA A 105 -33.18 -13.35 -7.50
C ALA A 105 -32.27 -13.25 -6.27
N THR A 106 -32.41 -14.19 -5.32
CA THR A 106 -31.61 -14.26 -4.07
C THR A 106 -31.00 -15.65 -3.82
N SER A 107 -31.36 -16.66 -4.61
CA SER A 107 -30.82 -18.02 -4.45
C SER A 107 -29.48 -18.13 -5.19
N PRO A 108 -28.41 -18.65 -4.57
CA PRO A 108 -27.13 -18.86 -5.24
C PRO A 108 -27.26 -19.64 -6.55
N GLY A 109 -26.56 -19.19 -7.59
CA GLY A 109 -26.61 -19.76 -8.94
C GLY A 109 -27.84 -19.36 -9.77
N ALA A 110 -28.82 -18.65 -9.20
CA ALA A 110 -29.96 -18.17 -9.98
C ALA A 110 -29.55 -17.05 -10.92
N ALA A 111 -29.95 -17.16 -12.19
CA ALA A 111 -29.71 -16.12 -13.19
C ALA A 111 -30.37 -14.80 -12.79
N CYS A 112 -29.66 -13.71 -13.03
CA CYS A 112 -30.14 -12.37 -12.74
C CYS A 112 -31.31 -11.98 -13.66
N SER A 113 -32.38 -11.48 -13.06
CA SER A 113 -33.58 -10.99 -13.75
C SER A 113 -33.78 -9.48 -13.64
N SER A 114 -33.00 -8.82 -12.76
CA SER A 114 -32.96 -7.38 -12.58
C SER A 114 -31.62 -6.82 -13.06
N THR A 115 -31.68 -5.65 -13.70
CA THR A 115 -30.50 -4.84 -14.04
C THR A 115 -29.90 -4.12 -12.83
N THR A 116 -30.54 -4.19 -11.67
CA THR A 116 -29.97 -3.74 -10.40
C THR A 116 -29.25 -4.91 -9.72
N ILE A 117 -27.93 -4.86 -9.71
CA ILE A 117 -27.06 -5.86 -9.07
C ILE A 117 -26.70 -5.36 -7.68
N VAL A 118 -27.06 -6.10 -6.64
CA VAL A 118 -26.74 -5.79 -5.24
C VAL A 118 -25.57 -6.65 -4.80
N PHE A 119 -24.55 -6.04 -4.19
CA PHE A 119 -23.36 -6.74 -3.70
C PHE A 119 -23.47 -7.13 -2.22
N THR A 120 -22.69 -8.14 -1.81
CA THR A 120 -22.60 -8.58 -0.41
C THR A 120 -21.98 -7.54 0.51
N THR A 121 -21.13 -6.68 -0.05
CA THR A 121 -20.44 -5.58 0.64
C THR A 121 -20.57 -4.29 -0.17
N PRO A 122 -20.48 -3.10 0.46
CA PRO A 122 -20.41 -1.85 -0.27
C PRO A 122 -19.21 -1.78 -1.22
N ALA A 123 -19.37 -1.14 -2.38
CA ALA A 123 -18.23 -0.60 -3.12
C ALA A 123 -17.52 0.46 -2.27
N HIS A 124 -16.19 0.46 -2.28
CA HIS A 124 -15.39 1.36 -1.47
C HIS A 124 -15.17 2.72 -2.13
N ILE A 125 -15.41 2.81 -3.44
CA ILE A 125 -15.39 4.05 -4.19
C ILE A 125 -16.56 4.10 -5.17
N SER A 126 -16.96 5.30 -5.59
CA SER A 126 -17.94 5.45 -6.67
C SER A 126 -17.32 5.06 -8.01
N TYR A 127 -18.09 4.37 -8.87
CA TYR A 127 -17.71 4.10 -10.26
C TYR A 127 -18.55 4.97 -11.18
N ARG A 128 -17.86 5.70 -12.06
CA ARG A 128 -18.38 6.79 -12.89
C ARG A 128 -18.78 6.25 -14.25
N SER A 129 -19.98 6.63 -14.67
CA SER A 129 -20.51 6.36 -16.01
C SER A 129 -20.77 7.68 -16.74
N GLY A 130 -20.34 7.79 -17.99
CA GLY A 130 -20.56 8.98 -18.81
C GLY A 130 -19.83 8.89 -20.15
N ASN A 131 -19.41 10.04 -20.68
CA ASN A 131 -18.74 10.12 -21.99
C ASN A 131 -17.21 9.91 -21.92
N VAL A 132 -16.63 9.99 -20.72
CA VAL A 132 -15.17 9.87 -20.49
C VAL A 132 -14.81 8.77 -19.48
N HIS A 133 -15.74 8.42 -18.60
CA HIS A 133 -15.63 7.29 -17.68
C HIS A 133 -16.65 6.23 -18.05
N PHE A 134 -16.20 4.99 -18.26
CA PHE A 134 -17.02 3.86 -18.62
C PHE A 134 -16.91 2.78 -17.54
N ALA A 135 -17.67 2.94 -16.45
CA ALA A 135 -17.81 1.90 -15.44
C ALA A 135 -18.33 0.59 -16.06
N GLU A 136 -17.71 -0.53 -15.70
CA GLU A 136 -18.07 -1.86 -16.17
C GLU A 136 -18.16 -2.84 -15.00
N LEU A 137 -19.08 -3.79 -15.14
CA LEU A 137 -19.16 -4.97 -14.29
C LEU A 137 -18.84 -6.19 -15.16
N THR A 138 -17.78 -6.91 -14.82
CA THR A 138 -17.26 -8.02 -15.63
C THR A 138 -17.31 -9.31 -14.83
N SER A 139 -17.88 -10.36 -15.40
CA SER A 139 -17.80 -11.71 -14.82
C SER A 139 -16.46 -12.35 -15.13
N TYR A 140 -15.97 -13.16 -14.20
CA TYR A 140 -14.82 -14.00 -14.45
C TYR A 140 -15.22 -15.28 -15.18
N SER A 141 -14.41 -15.67 -16.17
CA SER A 141 -14.60 -16.93 -16.90
C SER A 141 -14.14 -18.15 -16.09
N SER A 142 -13.22 -17.94 -15.15
CA SER A 142 -12.71 -18.94 -14.23
C SER A 142 -13.50 -18.91 -12.93
N ALA A 143 -13.91 -20.09 -12.46
CA ALA A 143 -14.56 -20.22 -11.16
C ALA A 143 -13.57 -19.93 -10.02
N PHE A 144 -14.05 -19.23 -8.99
CA PHE A 144 -13.27 -18.99 -7.80
C PHE A 144 -13.25 -20.25 -6.91
N VAL A 145 -12.09 -20.57 -6.35
CA VAL A 145 -12.04 -21.44 -5.17
C VAL A 145 -12.67 -20.67 -4.01
N THR A 146 -13.56 -21.31 -3.26
CA THR A 146 -14.21 -20.65 -2.11
C THR A 146 -14.01 -21.43 -0.83
N ASN A 147 -13.72 -20.73 0.27
CA ASN A 147 -13.53 -21.33 1.60
C ASN A 147 -12.44 -22.43 1.62
N GLY A 148 -11.37 -22.25 0.84
CA GLY A 148 -10.18 -23.10 0.88
C GLY A 148 -9.07 -22.45 1.71
N GLY A 149 -8.24 -23.25 2.36
CA GLY A 149 -7.13 -22.67 3.10
C GLY A 149 -5.97 -23.62 3.33
N VAL A 150 -4.85 -23.00 3.70
CA VAL A 150 -3.56 -23.63 3.96
C VAL A 150 -3.11 -23.22 5.35
N GLU A 151 -2.69 -24.18 6.17
CA GLU A 151 -2.30 -23.92 7.54
C GLU A 151 -1.09 -24.74 7.99
N ASN A 152 -0.33 -24.21 8.96
CA ASN A 152 0.70 -24.93 9.72
C ASN A 152 1.77 -25.58 8.83
N LEU A 153 2.37 -24.80 7.93
CA LEU A 153 3.43 -25.26 7.05
C LEU A 153 4.57 -24.27 6.91
N THR A 154 5.70 -24.76 6.41
CA THR A 154 6.84 -23.93 6.00
C THR A 154 7.10 -24.14 4.51
N VAL A 155 7.23 -23.06 3.75
CA VAL A 155 7.68 -23.06 2.34
C VAL A 155 9.07 -22.45 2.27
N THR A 156 9.98 -23.11 1.56
CA THR A 156 11.36 -22.65 1.37
C THR A 156 11.87 -22.89 -0.05
N GLY A 157 12.61 -21.92 -0.59
CA GLY A 157 13.36 -22.08 -1.85
C GLY A 157 12.50 -21.98 -3.12
N ALA A 158 11.50 -21.10 -3.15
CA ALA A 158 10.63 -20.92 -4.31
C ALA A 158 11.23 -19.94 -5.35
N ASP A 159 11.06 -20.24 -6.65
CA ASP A 159 11.77 -19.58 -7.78
C ASP A 159 10.87 -18.69 -8.67
N ASN A 160 9.57 -18.58 -8.39
CA ASN A 160 8.64 -17.60 -8.98
C ASN A 160 7.35 -17.56 -8.15
N ASP A 161 7.37 -16.75 -7.11
CA ASP A 161 6.37 -16.70 -6.04
C ASP A 161 6.35 -17.97 -5.17
N ALA A 162 6.07 -17.84 -3.87
CA ALA A 162 6.05 -18.98 -2.94
C ALA A 162 4.64 -19.53 -2.70
N ILE A 163 3.67 -18.66 -2.39
CA ILE A 163 2.26 -19.02 -2.23
C ILE A 163 1.36 -18.00 -2.92
N ASP A 164 0.64 -18.45 -3.94
CA ASP A 164 -0.38 -17.64 -4.62
C ASP A 164 -1.79 -18.01 -4.16
N VAL A 165 -2.44 -17.08 -3.48
CA VAL A 165 -3.89 -17.09 -3.24
C VAL A 165 -4.55 -16.41 -4.44
N GLN A 166 -4.65 -17.17 -5.53
CA GLN A 166 -5.13 -16.67 -6.81
C GLN A 166 -6.52 -17.23 -7.15
N TRP A 167 -7.41 -16.38 -7.69
CA TRP A 167 -8.79 -16.76 -8.02
C TRP A 167 -9.54 -17.36 -6.82
N CYS A 168 -9.35 -16.80 -5.64
CA CYS A 168 -9.86 -17.34 -4.38
C CYS A 168 -10.77 -16.35 -3.66
N ALA A 169 -11.86 -16.84 -3.08
CA ALA A 169 -12.74 -16.04 -2.25
C ALA A 169 -12.97 -16.65 -0.87
N ARG A 170 -12.81 -15.84 0.18
CA ARG A 170 -12.88 -16.29 1.58
C ARG A 170 -11.90 -17.43 1.87
N CYS A 171 -10.74 -17.36 1.24
CA CYS A 171 -9.67 -18.32 1.44
C CYS A 171 -8.72 -17.82 2.51
N TRP A 172 -7.92 -18.71 3.10
CA TRP A 172 -7.01 -18.32 4.17
C TRP A 172 -5.64 -18.98 4.08
N LEU A 173 -4.63 -18.22 4.49
CA LEU A 173 -3.30 -18.71 4.84
C LEU A 173 -3.05 -18.39 6.32
N LYS A 174 -2.83 -19.43 7.14
CA LYS A 174 -2.73 -19.27 8.58
C LYS A 174 -1.54 -20.02 9.16
N ASN A 175 -0.79 -19.37 10.05
CA ASN A 175 0.34 -19.99 10.73
C ASN A 175 1.31 -20.67 9.75
N ALA A 176 1.64 -19.94 8.68
CA ALA A 176 2.59 -20.39 7.68
C ALA A 176 3.90 -19.63 7.82
N GLU A 177 5.01 -20.32 7.58
CA GLU A 177 6.33 -19.72 7.42
C GLU A 177 6.71 -19.76 5.94
N VAL A 178 7.11 -18.62 5.39
CA VAL A 178 7.59 -18.52 4.01
C VAL A 178 8.95 -17.87 4.05
N THR A 179 9.95 -18.58 3.54
CA THR A 179 11.33 -18.09 3.51
C THR A 179 12.05 -18.45 2.24
N GLN A 180 13.05 -17.67 1.87
CA GLN A 180 13.89 -17.91 0.69
C GLN A 180 13.07 -18.04 -0.60
N TRP A 181 12.53 -16.93 -1.09
CA TRP A 181 11.76 -16.88 -2.34
C TRP A 181 12.32 -15.86 -3.34
N LEU A 182 12.00 -16.05 -4.62
CA LEU A 182 12.01 -15.02 -5.66
C LEU A 182 10.59 -14.58 -5.99
N GLY A 183 10.41 -13.32 -6.40
CA GLY A 183 9.09 -12.75 -6.65
C GLY A 183 8.37 -12.40 -5.36
N HIS A 184 7.19 -12.99 -5.15
CA HIS A 184 6.31 -12.77 -4.02
C HIS A 184 6.36 -13.91 -3.00
N GLY A 185 6.51 -13.60 -1.71
CA GLY A 185 6.40 -14.62 -0.65
C GLY A 185 4.97 -15.16 -0.58
N VAL A 186 4.01 -14.25 -0.43
CA VAL A 186 2.58 -14.54 -0.49
C VAL A 186 1.90 -13.50 -1.39
N GLY A 187 1.25 -13.96 -2.45
CA GLY A 187 0.54 -13.09 -3.38
C GLY A 187 -0.97 -13.37 -3.41
N PHE A 188 -1.78 -12.33 -3.30
CA PHE A 188 -3.23 -12.38 -3.58
C PHE A 188 -3.49 -11.83 -4.97
N TYR A 189 -4.03 -12.64 -5.87
CA TYR A 189 -4.29 -12.25 -7.27
C TYR A 189 -5.73 -12.54 -7.64
N ASN A 190 -6.48 -11.51 -8.05
CA ASN A 190 -7.90 -11.64 -8.36
C ASN A 190 -8.68 -12.34 -7.22
N SER A 191 -8.41 -11.96 -5.98
CA SER A 191 -8.97 -12.63 -4.78
C SER A 191 -9.88 -11.71 -3.98
N PHE A 192 -10.87 -12.28 -3.30
CA PHE A 192 -11.91 -11.53 -2.61
C PHE A 192 -12.14 -12.00 -1.18
N GLY A 193 -12.09 -11.11 -0.20
CA GLY A 193 -12.46 -11.45 1.18
C GLY A 193 -11.56 -12.53 1.81
N SER A 194 -10.33 -12.70 1.34
CA SER A 194 -9.40 -13.74 1.78
C SER A 194 -8.43 -13.20 2.85
N GLU A 195 -7.83 -14.08 3.65
CA GLU A 195 -7.00 -13.69 4.79
C GLU A 195 -5.59 -14.32 4.81
N LEU A 196 -4.60 -13.54 5.24
CA LEU A 196 -3.30 -13.98 5.71
C LEU A 196 -3.20 -13.65 7.20
N ARG A 197 -2.93 -14.65 8.04
CA ARG A 197 -2.89 -14.44 9.49
C ARG A 197 -1.87 -15.29 10.21
N ASP A 198 -1.44 -14.79 11.37
CA ASP A 198 -0.59 -15.53 12.31
C ASP A 198 0.71 -16.09 11.67
N SER A 199 1.19 -15.49 10.57
CA SER A 199 2.22 -16.08 9.69
C SER A 199 3.55 -15.32 9.73
N TYR A 200 4.63 -15.95 9.28
CA TYR A 200 5.98 -15.38 9.25
C TYR A 200 6.59 -15.45 7.84
N ILE A 201 6.78 -14.29 7.21
CA ILE A 201 7.27 -14.19 5.83
C ILE A 201 8.60 -13.45 5.86
N HIS A 202 9.71 -14.11 5.53
CA HIS A 202 11.03 -13.54 5.76
C HIS A 202 12.17 -14.09 4.90
N ASP A 203 13.17 -13.26 4.64
CA ASP A 203 14.36 -13.60 3.86
C ASP A 203 14.04 -13.87 2.38
N ALA A 204 13.71 -12.80 1.64
CA ALA A 204 13.69 -12.85 0.19
C ALA A 204 15.11 -13.14 -0.35
N ASN A 205 15.23 -13.97 -1.39
CA ASN A 205 16.53 -14.30 -1.97
C ASN A 205 17.11 -13.17 -2.83
N TRP A 206 16.25 -12.32 -3.38
CA TRP A 206 16.67 -11.24 -4.29
C TRP A 206 15.84 -9.97 -4.06
N PRO A 207 16.01 -9.30 -2.90
CA PRO A 207 15.24 -8.10 -2.55
C PRO A 207 15.73 -6.86 -3.32
N VAL A 208 15.52 -6.83 -4.63
CA VAL A 208 15.83 -5.71 -5.54
C VAL A 208 14.55 -4.95 -5.95
N PRO A 209 14.68 -3.70 -6.43
CA PRO A 209 13.57 -2.99 -7.06
C PRO A 209 12.99 -3.77 -8.24
N GLY A 210 11.72 -3.50 -8.59
CA GLY A 210 11.08 -4.11 -9.77
C GLY A 210 10.52 -5.52 -9.57
N GLY A 211 10.22 -5.92 -8.33
CA GLY A 211 9.47 -7.16 -8.04
C GLY A 211 10.31 -8.38 -7.69
N GLY A 212 11.61 -8.25 -7.45
CA GLY A 212 12.50 -9.40 -7.18
C GLY A 212 12.27 -10.11 -5.84
N GLY A 213 11.67 -9.43 -4.85
CA GLY A 213 11.52 -9.97 -3.50
C GLY A 213 10.50 -9.21 -2.66
N TYR A 214 9.23 -9.25 -3.04
CA TYR A 214 8.12 -8.70 -2.25
C TYR A 214 7.60 -9.77 -1.29
N ALA A 215 7.38 -9.46 -0.02
CA ALA A 215 6.97 -10.48 0.95
C ALA A 215 5.47 -10.77 0.86
N ILE A 216 4.63 -9.73 0.93
CA ILE A 216 3.17 -9.86 0.85
C ILE A 216 2.66 -8.94 -0.25
N ALA A 217 1.96 -9.47 -1.25
CA ALA A 217 1.38 -8.68 -2.32
C ALA A 217 -0.14 -8.83 -2.39
N ILE A 218 -0.84 -7.70 -2.49
CA ILE A 218 -2.27 -7.64 -2.79
C ILE A 218 -2.43 -7.04 -4.19
N SER A 219 -2.69 -7.89 -5.18
CA SER A 219 -2.51 -7.55 -6.59
C SER A 219 -3.77 -7.76 -7.42
N THR A 220 -3.81 -7.11 -8.59
CA THR A 220 -4.75 -7.42 -9.69
C THR A 220 -6.21 -7.36 -9.25
N GLY A 221 -6.64 -6.20 -8.75
CA GLY A 221 -8.02 -5.95 -8.31
C GLY A 221 -8.44 -6.72 -7.05
N SER A 222 -7.55 -7.50 -6.43
CA SER A 222 -7.87 -8.21 -5.17
C SER A 222 -8.44 -7.24 -4.14
N SER A 223 -9.52 -7.64 -3.48
CA SER A 223 -10.34 -6.73 -2.67
C SER A 223 -10.74 -7.38 -1.35
N GLU A 224 -10.89 -6.56 -0.32
CA GLU A 224 -11.31 -6.99 1.02
C GLU A 224 -10.39 -8.06 1.61
N ILE A 225 -9.08 -7.95 1.34
CA ILE A 225 -8.07 -8.87 1.87
C ILE A 225 -7.75 -8.47 3.32
N LEU A 226 -7.68 -9.44 4.22
CA LEU A 226 -7.24 -9.24 5.60
C LEU A 226 -5.81 -9.76 5.76
N VAL A 227 -4.90 -8.91 6.22
CA VAL A 227 -3.54 -9.32 6.65
C VAL A 227 -3.43 -8.99 8.14
N GLU A 228 -3.44 -10.00 9.01
CA GLU A 228 -3.56 -9.79 10.45
C GLU A 228 -2.53 -10.55 11.28
N ASN A 229 -2.01 -9.92 12.33
CA ASN A 229 -1.16 -10.57 13.33
C ASN A 229 0.00 -11.37 12.69
N SER A 230 0.58 -10.89 11.60
CA SER A 230 1.66 -11.56 10.87
C SER A 230 2.97 -10.77 10.99
N ILE A 231 4.08 -11.44 10.72
CA ILE A 231 5.43 -10.88 10.77
C ILE A 231 5.97 -10.92 9.34
N SER A 232 6.39 -9.78 8.80
CA SER A 232 6.99 -9.72 7.45
C SER A 232 8.23 -8.85 7.42
N MET A 233 9.36 -9.43 6.96
CA MET A 233 10.69 -8.87 7.18
C MET A 233 11.67 -9.24 6.06
N ARG A 234 12.80 -8.52 5.98
CA ARG A 234 13.96 -8.86 5.13
C ARG A 234 13.57 -9.15 3.67
N ALA A 235 12.87 -8.18 3.10
CA ALA A 235 12.38 -8.19 1.73
C ALA A 235 12.64 -6.83 1.09
N ASN A 236 12.44 -6.68 -0.23
CA ASN A 236 12.39 -5.35 -0.84
C ASN A 236 11.20 -4.58 -0.29
N LYS A 237 10.00 -5.04 -0.62
CA LYS A 237 8.78 -4.57 0.03
C LYS A 237 8.30 -5.63 0.99
N VAL A 238 8.28 -5.32 2.28
CA VAL A 238 7.71 -6.21 3.31
C VAL A 238 6.20 -6.38 3.14
N MET A 239 5.56 -5.44 2.44
CA MET A 239 4.25 -5.65 1.83
C MET A 239 4.02 -4.62 0.70
N VAL A 240 3.10 -4.92 -0.20
CA VAL A 240 2.79 -4.06 -1.36
C VAL A 240 1.34 -4.27 -1.79
N ALA A 241 0.73 -3.22 -2.35
CA ALA A 241 -0.53 -3.36 -3.08
C ALA A 241 -0.30 -2.94 -4.54
N GLN A 242 -0.72 -3.77 -5.49
CA GLN A 242 -0.35 -3.69 -6.90
C GLN A 242 -1.62 -3.63 -7.76
N SER A 243 -2.11 -2.42 -8.00
CA SER A 243 -3.42 -2.20 -8.66
C SER A 243 -4.55 -3.02 -8.03
N GLY A 244 -4.53 -3.12 -6.70
CA GLY A 244 -5.47 -3.87 -5.88
C GLY A 244 -5.49 -3.32 -4.46
N GLY A 245 -6.26 -3.97 -3.58
CA GLY A 245 -6.34 -3.62 -2.17
C GLY A 245 -7.63 -2.92 -1.74
N ALA A 246 -8.58 -2.68 -2.64
CA ALA A 246 -9.84 -2.01 -2.31
C ALA A 246 -10.53 -2.64 -1.08
N GLY A 247 -10.75 -1.85 -0.03
CA GLY A 247 -11.39 -2.32 1.21
C GLY A 247 -10.59 -3.30 2.05
N SER A 248 -9.30 -3.51 1.74
CA SER A 248 -8.44 -4.45 2.47
C SER A 248 -7.98 -3.85 3.81
N VAL A 249 -7.76 -4.72 4.78
CA VAL A 249 -7.31 -4.37 6.13
C VAL A 249 -5.96 -5.04 6.39
N VAL A 250 -4.97 -4.23 6.74
CA VAL A 250 -3.65 -4.69 7.18
C VAL A 250 -3.48 -4.27 8.63
N ALA A 251 -3.59 -5.22 9.56
CA ALA A 251 -3.70 -4.88 10.98
C ALA A 251 -2.88 -5.75 11.93
N TYR A 252 -2.36 -5.12 12.99
CA TYR A 252 -1.64 -5.80 14.06
C TYR A 252 -0.43 -6.62 13.59
N ASN A 253 0.19 -6.24 12.48
CA ASN A 253 1.38 -6.89 11.94
C ASN A 253 2.67 -6.25 12.46
N TYR A 254 3.77 -7.00 12.39
CA TYR A 254 5.12 -6.48 12.57
C TYR A 254 5.87 -6.46 11.24
N PHE A 255 6.27 -5.27 10.81
CA PHE A 255 7.00 -5.01 9.57
C PHE A 255 8.35 -4.36 9.88
N ASP A 256 9.45 -4.97 9.44
CA ASP A 256 10.80 -4.41 9.67
C ASP A 256 11.80 -4.89 8.62
N GLU A 257 13.00 -4.31 8.62
CA GLU A 257 14.14 -4.80 7.82
C GLU A 257 13.88 -4.81 6.30
N GLY A 258 12.98 -3.97 5.80
CA GLY A 258 12.79 -3.76 4.35
C GLY A 258 14.00 -3.06 3.73
N MET A 259 14.54 -3.58 2.62
CA MET A 259 15.82 -3.13 2.06
C MET A 259 15.91 -3.35 0.56
N VAL A 260 16.75 -2.59 -0.13
CA VAL A 260 17.31 -3.05 -1.41
C VAL A 260 18.59 -3.81 -1.08
N GLY A 261 18.53 -5.14 -1.15
CA GLY A 261 19.59 -6.03 -0.72
C GLY A 261 20.22 -6.77 -1.89
N SER A 262 20.94 -6.06 -2.75
CA SER A 262 21.85 -6.67 -3.71
C SER A 262 23.29 -6.22 -3.46
N ALA A 263 24.26 -6.99 -3.96
CA ALA A 263 25.64 -6.55 -3.95
C ALA A 263 25.76 -5.18 -4.65
N ALA A 264 26.69 -4.32 -4.24
CA ALA A 264 26.95 -3.03 -4.91
C ALA A 264 27.16 -3.15 -6.42
N SER A 265 27.55 -4.34 -6.90
CA SER A 265 27.73 -4.67 -8.31
C SER A 265 26.44 -4.88 -9.09
N GLU A 266 25.34 -5.23 -8.41
CA GLU A 266 24.04 -5.50 -9.01
C GLU A 266 23.16 -4.24 -9.02
N GLU A 267 22.99 -3.58 -7.87
CA GLU A 267 22.27 -2.29 -7.76
C GLU A 267 23.17 -1.19 -7.16
N PRO A 268 24.12 -0.64 -7.93
CA PRO A 268 25.01 0.41 -7.46
C PRO A 268 24.23 1.63 -6.95
N GLY A 269 24.47 2.03 -5.70
CA GLY A 269 23.89 3.23 -5.09
C GLY A 269 22.64 3.02 -4.23
N PHE A 270 22.08 1.80 -4.19
CA PHE A 270 20.93 1.46 -3.35
C PHE A 270 21.29 0.86 -1.99
N GLN A 271 22.60 0.68 -1.70
CA GLN A 271 23.05 0.22 -0.39
C GLN A 271 22.61 1.18 0.72
N GLY A 272 21.97 0.64 1.75
CA GLY A 272 21.40 1.45 2.84
C GLY A 272 20.06 2.09 2.50
N TRP A 273 19.45 1.79 1.35
CA TRP A 273 18.09 2.21 1.07
C TRP A 273 17.11 1.62 2.10
N ILE A 274 16.32 2.49 2.72
CA ILE A 274 15.23 2.16 3.63
C ILE A 274 13.97 2.10 2.79
N GLU A 275 13.49 0.88 2.56
CA GLU A 275 12.35 0.63 1.69
C GLU A 275 11.01 1.16 2.22
N VAL A 276 9.97 0.97 1.44
CA VAL A 276 8.59 1.16 1.90
C VAL A 276 8.20 0.02 2.87
N GLY A 277 7.67 0.40 4.03
CA GLY A 277 7.29 -0.51 5.12
C GLY A 277 5.85 -0.97 5.01
N ALA A 278 4.99 -0.50 5.92
CA ALA A 278 3.55 -0.66 5.72
C ALA A 278 3.15 0.17 4.47
N ASN A 279 2.67 -0.51 3.43
CA ASN A 279 2.62 0.09 2.10
C ASN A 279 1.38 -0.34 1.31
N GLY A 280 0.44 0.59 1.10
CA GLY A 280 -0.76 0.38 0.29
C GLY A 280 -0.57 0.71 -1.19
N SER A 281 0.65 0.81 -1.68
CA SER A 281 0.93 1.34 -3.01
C SER A 281 1.84 0.44 -3.82
N HIS A 282 2.03 0.89 -5.06
CA HIS A 282 2.73 0.33 -6.20
C HIS A 282 1.77 0.12 -7.36
N MET A 283 2.24 0.38 -8.57
CA MET A 283 1.36 0.45 -9.74
C MET A 283 0.29 1.54 -9.56
N VAL A 284 -0.75 1.57 -10.41
CA VAL A 284 -1.82 2.58 -10.31
C VAL A 284 -3.09 1.94 -9.78
N GLY A 285 -3.81 2.64 -8.91
CA GLY A 285 -5.15 2.24 -8.50
C GLY A 285 -5.32 1.53 -7.16
N PRO A 286 -4.30 1.21 -6.34
CA PRO A 286 -4.56 0.87 -4.94
C PRO A 286 -5.36 1.97 -4.24
N HIS A 287 -6.43 1.59 -3.54
CA HIS A 287 -7.28 2.56 -2.85
C HIS A 287 -7.99 1.99 -1.62
N HIS A 288 -8.42 2.85 -0.69
CA HIS A 288 -9.32 2.50 0.42
C HIS A 288 -8.87 1.32 1.30
N MET A 289 -7.56 1.14 1.47
CA MET A 289 -6.98 0.23 2.45
C MET A 289 -6.94 0.85 3.85
N LEU A 290 -7.17 0.03 4.87
CA LEU A 290 -6.98 0.37 6.28
C LEU A 290 -5.70 -0.28 6.80
N PHE A 291 -4.80 0.53 7.35
CA PHE A 291 -3.62 0.09 8.09
C PHE A 291 -3.85 0.38 9.57
N GLU A 292 -4.04 -0.65 10.38
CA GLU A 292 -4.40 -0.47 11.79
C GLU A 292 -3.47 -1.18 12.77
N GLY A 293 -2.95 -0.48 13.79
CA GLY A 293 -2.29 -1.18 14.89
C GLY A 293 -1.02 -1.93 14.47
N ASN A 294 -0.40 -1.62 13.34
CA ASN A 294 0.84 -2.26 12.94
C ASN A 294 2.03 -1.62 13.65
N TRP A 295 3.07 -2.42 13.91
CA TRP A 295 4.40 -1.90 14.17
C TRP A 295 5.16 -1.94 12.85
N ALA A 296 5.53 -0.78 12.32
CA ALA A 296 6.35 -0.70 11.12
C ALA A 296 7.51 0.29 11.27
N PHE A 297 8.56 0.09 10.50
CA PHE A 297 9.66 1.06 10.42
C PHE A 297 9.24 2.36 9.71
N ASN A 298 8.28 2.29 8.78
CA ASN A 298 7.55 3.44 8.25
C ASN A 298 6.17 3.01 7.70
N PHE A 299 5.31 3.99 7.45
CA PHE A 299 4.30 3.86 6.41
C PHE A 299 4.78 4.67 5.20
N ASP A 300 4.66 4.13 4.00
CA ASP A 300 4.99 4.88 2.80
C ASP A 300 4.11 4.47 1.60
N SER A 301 4.05 5.36 0.62
CA SER A 301 3.59 5.07 -0.73
C SER A 301 4.73 5.34 -1.71
N ASP A 302 5.06 4.41 -2.58
CA ASP A 302 5.76 4.76 -3.81
C ASP A 302 4.77 5.32 -4.84
N SER A 303 5.32 5.88 -5.90
CA SER A 303 4.55 6.37 -7.03
C SER A 303 4.86 5.61 -8.30
N THR A 304 5.56 4.47 -8.23
CA THR A 304 6.00 3.74 -9.42
C THR A 304 4.77 3.40 -10.27
N HIS A 305 4.82 3.78 -11.54
CA HIS A 305 3.73 3.73 -12.52
C HIS A 305 2.53 4.65 -12.28
N GLY A 306 2.25 5.06 -11.03
CA GLY A 306 1.27 6.09 -10.74
C GLY A 306 0.81 6.07 -9.29
N ASN A 307 -0.42 6.54 -9.05
CA ASN A 307 -0.87 6.87 -7.70
C ASN A 307 -1.61 5.76 -6.96
N SER A 308 -1.53 5.86 -5.63
CA SER A 308 -2.45 5.25 -4.65
C SER A 308 -3.24 6.36 -3.93
N ILE A 309 -4.44 6.04 -3.45
CA ILE A 309 -5.37 7.05 -2.91
C ILE A 309 -6.23 6.56 -1.74
N TYR A 310 -6.71 7.50 -0.91
CA TYR A 310 -7.76 7.24 0.10
C TYR A 310 -7.42 6.14 1.12
N HIS A 311 -6.14 5.91 1.43
CA HIS A 311 -5.78 4.99 2.51
C HIS A 311 -5.97 5.63 3.87
N THR A 312 -6.33 4.81 4.86
CA THR A 312 -6.42 5.20 6.26
C THR A 312 -5.34 4.49 7.06
N VAL A 313 -4.50 5.26 7.74
CA VAL A 313 -3.41 4.79 8.59
C VAL A 313 -3.77 5.16 10.02
N PHE A 314 -4.24 4.17 10.79
CA PHE A 314 -4.87 4.33 12.08
C PHE A 314 -4.14 3.61 13.21
N ARG A 315 -3.79 4.30 14.31
CA ARG A 315 -3.22 3.64 15.51
C ARG A 315 -2.00 2.75 15.25
N ASN A 316 -1.15 3.07 14.29
CA ASN A 316 0.11 2.35 14.06
C ASN A 316 1.23 2.93 14.93
N TYR A 317 2.26 2.13 15.19
CA TYR A 317 3.56 2.61 15.64
C TYR A 317 4.53 2.63 14.47
N LEU A 318 4.93 3.83 14.02
CA LEU A 318 5.78 4.04 12.85
C LEU A 318 7.10 4.66 13.29
N ARG A 319 8.14 3.83 13.38
CA ARG A 319 9.38 4.17 14.09
C ARG A 319 10.24 5.22 13.40
N GLY A 320 10.18 5.30 12.07
CA GLY A 320 11.01 6.18 11.24
C GLY A 320 12.21 5.50 10.59
N TYR A 321 12.66 4.37 11.14
CA TYR A 321 13.78 3.58 10.64
C TYR A 321 13.75 2.14 11.16
N ARG A 322 14.54 1.26 10.53
CA ARG A 322 14.52 -0.19 10.76
C ARG A 322 15.24 -0.57 12.05
N THR A 323 14.92 -1.72 12.62
CA THR A 323 15.80 -2.31 13.66
C THR A 323 17.18 -2.59 13.07
N THR A 324 18.25 -2.55 13.87
CA THR A 324 19.59 -2.93 13.39
C THR A 324 19.57 -4.40 12.95
N PHE A 325 20.02 -4.67 11.73
CA PHE A 325 20.04 -6.02 11.17
C PHE A 325 21.32 -6.24 10.35
N THR A 326 21.66 -7.50 10.13
CA THR A 326 22.70 -7.89 9.17
C THR A 326 22.03 -8.55 7.98
N SER A 327 22.20 -7.99 6.80
CA SER A 327 21.64 -8.55 5.58
C SER A 327 22.37 -9.84 5.23
N ALA A 328 21.60 -10.90 5.00
CA ALA A 328 22.15 -12.19 4.57
C ALA A 328 22.67 -12.18 3.13
N ILE A 329 22.28 -11.17 2.33
CA ILE A 329 22.64 -11.08 0.91
C ILE A 329 24.04 -10.50 0.71
N ASP A 330 24.35 -9.40 1.40
CA ASP A 330 25.61 -8.66 1.27
C ASP A 330 26.52 -8.77 2.51
N GLY A 331 26.04 -9.37 3.60
CA GLY A 331 26.75 -9.47 4.88
C GLY A 331 26.91 -8.14 5.63
N VAL A 332 26.25 -7.07 5.16
CA VAL A 332 26.38 -5.73 5.74
C VAL A 332 25.47 -5.60 6.94
N SER A 333 26.02 -5.11 8.05
CA SER A 333 25.22 -4.68 9.20
C SER A 333 24.70 -3.26 8.96
N TYR A 334 23.38 -3.12 8.87
CA TYR A 334 22.70 -1.84 8.74
C TYR A 334 22.30 -1.35 10.12
N ASN A 335 22.87 -0.22 10.53
CA ASN A 335 22.45 0.50 11.72
C ASN A 335 21.95 1.89 11.34
N ASP A 336 20.65 1.98 11.06
CA ASP A 336 20.00 3.23 10.64
C ASP A 336 20.17 4.35 11.69
N SER A 337 20.37 4.04 12.98
CA SER A 337 20.59 5.06 14.02
C SER A 337 21.95 5.75 13.94
N THR A 338 22.87 5.31 13.08
CA THR A 338 24.16 5.97 12.86
C THR A 338 24.15 6.89 11.64
N GLY A 339 23.00 7.07 10.99
CA GLY A 339 22.89 7.90 9.79
C GLY A 339 23.45 7.26 8.53
N GLN A 340 23.71 5.94 8.55
CA GLN A 340 24.31 5.20 7.42
C GLN A 340 23.33 4.96 6.26
N SER A 341 22.03 4.90 6.56
CA SER A 341 20.96 4.51 5.63
C SER A 341 20.07 5.70 5.26
N GLY A 342 19.01 5.49 4.49
CA GLY A 342 17.94 6.46 4.22
C GLY A 342 17.03 6.02 3.08
N PRO A 343 15.90 6.70 2.79
CA PRO A 343 15.38 7.88 3.46
C PRO A 343 14.67 7.57 4.79
N TYR A 344 14.93 8.41 5.80
CA TYR A 344 14.31 8.30 7.12
C TYR A 344 12.97 9.02 7.16
N ARG A 345 11.90 8.26 7.37
CA ARG A 345 10.54 8.78 7.44
C ARG A 345 9.67 7.93 8.34
N ALA A 346 8.88 8.55 9.22
CA ALA A 346 7.82 7.81 9.91
C ALA A 346 6.65 7.59 8.95
N ILE A 347 6.28 8.66 8.24
CA ILE A 347 5.30 8.65 7.17
C ILE A 347 5.94 9.27 5.92
N GLY A 348 6.05 8.49 4.87
CA GLY A 348 6.35 8.95 3.51
C GLY A 348 5.09 8.92 2.66
N LEU A 349 4.99 9.84 1.71
CA LEU A 349 4.14 9.65 0.53
C LEU A 349 4.95 10.09 -0.68
N GLY A 350 5.18 9.18 -1.61
CA GLY A 350 5.67 9.49 -2.94
C GLY A 350 4.77 10.50 -3.63
N THR A 351 5.31 11.23 -4.61
CA THR A 351 4.54 12.14 -5.47
C THR A 351 3.26 11.47 -5.99
N TYR A 352 2.20 12.25 -6.20
CA TYR A 352 0.93 11.77 -6.72
C TYR A 352 0.04 10.97 -5.75
N SER A 353 0.50 10.71 -4.52
CA SER A 353 -0.27 9.97 -3.52
C SER A 353 -1.19 10.90 -2.73
N TYR A 354 -2.51 10.75 -2.89
CA TYR A 354 -3.47 11.77 -2.48
C TYR A 354 -4.57 11.26 -1.53
N TRP A 355 -5.10 12.18 -0.72
CA TRP A 355 -6.25 11.96 0.17
C TRP A 355 -6.06 10.87 1.23
N PHE A 356 -4.86 10.77 1.79
CA PHE A 356 -4.56 9.85 2.88
C PHE A 356 -5.07 10.39 4.21
N SER A 357 -5.49 9.49 5.11
CA SER A 357 -5.87 9.84 6.47
C SER A 357 -4.91 9.19 7.47
N PHE A 358 -4.09 10.00 8.13
CA PHE A 358 -3.17 9.58 9.20
C PHE A 358 -3.77 9.96 10.55
N VAL A 359 -4.34 8.99 11.25
CA VAL A 359 -5.10 9.26 12.47
C VAL A 359 -4.64 8.41 13.64
N GLY A 360 -4.30 9.03 14.77
CA GLY A 360 -4.06 8.29 16.01
C GLY A 360 -2.78 7.45 16.05
N ASN A 361 -1.80 7.70 15.19
CA ASN A 361 -0.54 6.93 15.16
C ASN A 361 0.45 7.43 16.23
N ILE A 362 1.43 6.61 16.58
CA ILE A 362 2.65 7.03 17.29
C ILE A 362 3.78 7.07 16.26
N LEU A 363 4.42 8.24 16.12
CA LEU A 363 5.45 8.51 15.13
C LEU A 363 6.80 8.73 15.80
N GLY A 364 7.80 8.02 15.30
CA GLY A 364 9.18 8.13 15.76
C GLY A 364 9.53 7.20 16.91
N TYR A 365 10.50 7.58 17.73
CA TYR A 365 11.00 6.78 18.85
C TYR A 365 11.37 7.68 20.04
N PRO A 366 11.31 7.17 21.28
CA PRO A 366 11.72 7.94 22.46
C PRO A 366 13.13 8.53 22.30
N GLY A 367 13.28 9.84 22.53
CA GLY A 367 14.55 10.55 22.36
C GLY A 367 14.80 11.11 20.96
N MET A 368 13.89 10.91 20.00
CA MET A 368 14.02 11.45 18.63
C MET A 368 14.29 12.96 18.61
N ALA A 369 13.61 13.75 19.45
CA ALA A 369 13.80 15.20 19.54
C ALA A 369 15.24 15.64 19.85
N SER A 370 16.03 14.79 20.52
CA SER A 370 17.42 15.04 20.87
C SER A 370 18.42 14.31 19.97
N SER A 371 17.95 13.58 18.95
CA SER A 371 18.82 12.86 18.03
C SER A 371 19.63 13.84 17.19
N THR A 372 20.94 13.70 17.21
CA THR A 372 21.88 14.45 16.36
C THR A 372 22.36 13.63 15.17
N THR A 373 21.99 12.35 15.09
CA THR A 373 22.38 11.43 14.02
C THR A 373 21.36 10.29 13.91
N PRO A 374 20.56 10.22 12.84
CA PRO A 374 20.20 11.36 11.99
C PRO A 374 19.54 12.50 12.77
N THR A 375 19.71 13.74 12.33
CA THR A 375 18.94 14.90 12.83
C THR A 375 17.60 14.96 12.11
N TRP A 376 16.50 14.98 12.88
CA TRP A 376 15.14 14.92 12.33
C TRP A 376 14.54 16.30 12.12
N SER A 377 13.88 16.46 10.98
CA SER A 377 12.96 17.56 10.68
C SER A 377 11.52 17.12 10.94
N TYR A 378 10.63 18.08 11.13
CA TYR A 378 9.22 17.78 11.32
C TYR A 378 8.55 17.42 9.98
N ASP A 379 8.56 18.36 9.02
CA ASP A 379 8.16 18.13 7.63
C ASP A 379 9.37 18.24 6.70
N TRP A 380 9.39 17.41 5.66
CA TRP A 380 10.28 17.58 4.53
C TRP A 380 9.83 18.75 3.65
N THR A 381 10.76 19.62 3.26
CA THR A 381 10.44 20.88 2.53
C THR A 381 10.98 20.93 1.10
N GLY A 382 11.64 19.87 0.63
CA GLY A 382 11.96 19.65 -0.79
C GLY A 382 12.78 20.70 -1.51
N ASN A 383 13.53 21.57 -0.83
CA ASN A 383 14.19 22.71 -1.48
C ASN A 383 15.70 22.53 -1.68
N SER A 384 16.17 21.42 -2.25
CA SER A 384 17.61 21.22 -2.49
C SER A 384 17.88 20.52 -3.83
N VAL A 385 18.49 21.26 -4.75
CA VAL A 385 19.04 20.76 -6.01
C VAL A 385 20.39 20.12 -5.68
N SER A 386 20.51 18.80 -5.80
CA SER A 386 21.79 18.12 -5.60
C SER A 386 21.90 16.84 -6.45
N PRO A 387 23.09 16.54 -6.99
CA PRO A 387 23.33 15.40 -7.88
C PRO A 387 23.45 14.03 -7.17
N VAL A 388 23.05 13.91 -5.89
CA VAL A 388 23.12 12.66 -5.11
C VAL A 388 21.77 12.41 -4.45
N PHE A 389 21.49 11.15 -4.09
CA PHE A 389 20.31 10.59 -3.39
C PHE A 389 19.88 11.33 -2.07
N GLN A 390 19.70 12.65 -2.09
CA GLN A 390 19.61 13.49 -0.88
C GLN A 390 18.31 13.36 -0.08
N ALA A 391 17.23 12.73 -0.58
CA ALA A 391 16.13 12.33 0.30
C ALA A 391 16.65 11.46 1.47
N MET A 392 17.72 10.69 1.24
CA MET A 392 18.43 9.93 2.28
C MET A 392 19.09 10.84 3.34
N THR A 393 19.34 12.11 3.04
CA THR A 393 20.02 13.08 3.91
C THR A 393 19.09 14.06 4.63
N PHE A 394 17.77 13.96 4.41
CA PHE A 394 16.76 14.82 5.08
C PHE A 394 15.75 14.01 5.92
N PRO A 395 16.20 13.43 7.04
CA PRO A 395 15.31 12.72 7.98
C PRO A 395 14.14 13.59 8.39
N SER A 396 12.93 13.10 8.21
CA SER A 396 11.70 13.87 8.47
C SER A 396 10.61 12.98 9.04
N ILE A 397 9.85 13.42 10.04
CA ILE A 397 8.67 12.63 10.49
C ILE A 397 7.70 12.48 9.32
N TRP A 398 7.40 13.60 8.67
CA TRP A 398 6.47 13.72 7.56
C TRP A 398 7.23 14.03 6.27
N MET A 399 7.27 13.07 5.37
CA MET A 399 7.91 13.18 4.06
C MET A 399 6.83 13.06 2.98
N LEU A 400 5.92 14.03 2.92
CA LEU A 400 4.74 13.97 2.06
C LEU A 400 5.02 14.62 0.71
N GLY A 401 4.71 13.91 -0.37
CA GLY A 401 4.94 14.32 -1.75
C GLY A 401 6.41 14.32 -2.14
N PHE A 402 7.24 13.47 -1.53
CA PHE A 402 8.65 13.39 -1.92
C PHE A 402 8.82 12.59 -3.21
N ASN A 403 9.79 12.99 -4.02
CA ASN A 403 10.16 12.25 -5.22
C ASN A 403 11.45 11.47 -4.94
N PRO A 404 11.45 10.13 -4.87
CA PRO A 404 12.68 9.37 -4.66
C PRO A 404 13.60 9.35 -5.89
N THR A 405 13.09 9.64 -7.10
CA THR A 405 13.79 9.47 -8.37
C THR A 405 14.49 10.75 -8.85
N ASN A 406 15.79 10.85 -8.56
CA ASN A 406 16.74 11.63 -9.38
C ASN A 406 17.78 10.73 -10.07
N SER A 407 17.78 9.42 -9.79
CA SER A 407 18.78 8.47 -10.28
C SER A 407 18.43 7.87 -11.65
N GLU A 408 17.14 7.71 -11.96
CA GLU A 408 16.69 7.23 -13.26
C GLU A 408 16.65 8.36 -14.32
N SER A 409 16.83 9.61 -13.90
CA SER A 409 16.38 10.77 -14.65
C SER A 409 17.40 11.44 -15.56
N GLY A 410 18.71 11.19 -15.40
CA GLY A 410 19.76 11.89 -16.17
C GLY A 410 19.67 13.43 -16.17
N THR A 411 18.81 14.04 -15.34
CA THR A 411 18.45 15.46 -15.41
C THR A 411 18.58 16.11 -14.02
N GLN A 412 19.29 17.25 -14.00
CA GLN A 412 19.72 17.98 -12.80
C GLN A 412 18.60 18.81 -12.14
N ASN A 413 17.31 18.47 -12.31
CA ASN A 413 16.20 19.33 -11.89
C ASN A 413 15.86 19.29 -10.39
N GLY A 414 16.71 18.66 -9.57
CA GLY A 414 16.56 18.63 -8.12
C GLY A 414 15.35 17.81 -7.66
N TYR A 415 15.31 17.53 -6.36
CA TYR A 415 14.13 16.93 -5.76
C TYR A 415 12.99 17.95 -5.77
N GLN A 416 11.87 17.59 -6.38
CA GLN A 416 10.66 18.40 -6.32
C GLN A 416 9.68 17.74 -5.36
N SER A 417 9.06 18.58 -4.53
CA SER A 417 7.97 18.20 -3.67
C SER A 417 6.66 18.37 -4.42
N ASP A 418 5.77 17.39 -4.31
CA ASP A 418 4.37 17.51 -4.63
C ASP A 418 3.60 18.02 -3.39
N PRO A 419 3.37 19.34 -3.26
CA PRO A 419 2.66 19.89 -2.12
C PRO A 419 1.19 19.44 -2.06
N TYR A 420 0.65 18.89 -3.16
CA TYR A 420 -0.74 18.45 -3.19
C TYR A 420 -0.96 17.21 -2.31
N SER A 421 0.02 16.32 -2.25
CA SER A 421 0.06 15.19 -1.31
C SER A 421 -0.13 15.64 0.14
N ALA A 422 0.63 16.66 0.58
CA ALA A 422 0.48 17.21 1.93
C ALA A 422 -0.88 17.91 2.12
N SER A 423 -1.31 18.72 1.16
CA SER A 423 -2.55 19.53 1.27
C SER A 423 -3.84 18.70 1.30
N THR A 424 -3.80 17.48 0.78
CA THR A 424 -4.95 16.57 0.74
C THR A 424 -4.94 15.53 1.87
N ALA A 425 -3.86 15.45 2.64
CA ALA A 425 -3.75 14.53 3.75
C ALA A 425 -4.43 15.05 5.02
N ILE A 426 -5.08 14.16 5.78
CA ILE A 426 -5.55 14.42 7.13
C ILE A 426 -4.48 13.93 8.11
N ARG A 427 -4.09 14.76 9.08
CA ARG A 427 -3.11 14.41 10.11
C ARG A 427 -3.64 14.74 11.51
N ASP A 428 -4.42 13.84 12.10
CA ASP A 428 -5.12 14.13 13.36
C ASP A 428 -4.92 13.09 14.45
N GLY A 429 -4.76 13.56 15.69
CA GLY A 429 -4.60 12.73 16.87
C GLY A 429 -3.32 11.90 16.91
N ASN A 430 -2.30 12.21 16.10
CA ASN A 430 -1.03 11.46 16.08
C ASN A 430 -0.13 11.93 17.23
N TYR A 431 0.45 11.01 18.01
CA TYR A 431 1.56 11.32 18.89
C TYR A 431 2.86 11.33 18.10
N ASP A 432 3.72 12.31 18.31
CA ASP A 432 5.06 12.30 17.72
C ASP A 432 6.16 12.51 18.77
N HIS A 433 7.26 11.79 18.62
CA HIS A 433 8.40 11.83 19.55
C HIS A 433 9.34 13.03 19.35
N MET A 434 9.12 13.88 18.33
CA MET A 434 9.81 15.17 18.23
C MET A 434 9.19 16.19 19.19
N SER A 435 7.86 16.22 19.27
CA SER A 435 7.08 17.12 20.11
C SER A 435 6.69 16.52 21.46
N ASN A 436 6.81 15.19 21.59
CA ASN A 436 6.40 14.38 22.75
C ASN A 436 4.97 14.68 23.21
N THR A 437 4.05 14.81 22.24
CA THR A 437 2.65 15.17 22.50
C THR A 437 1.77 14.67 21.36
N GLN A 438 0.47 14.53 21.63
CA GLN A 438 -0.55 14.30 20.60
C GLN A 438 -0.83 15.58 19.80
N CYS A 439 -0.96 15.44 18.48
CA CYS A 439 -1.06 16.52 17.50
C CYS A 439 -2.29 16.39 16.61
N TRP A 440 -2.85 17.53 16.21
CA TRP A 440 -4.13 17.69 15.51
C TRP A 440 -4.02 18.75 14.42
N HIS A 441 -3.50 18.38 13.25
CA HIS A 441 -3.22 19.30 12.15
C HIS A 441 -4.42 19.55 11.24
N GLY A 442 -5.42 18.65 11.23
CA GLY A 442 -6.53 18.68 10.29
C GLY A 442 -6.11 18.32 8.86
N LEU A 443 -7.00 18.66 7.91
CA LEU A 443 -6.76 18.51 6.47
C LEU A 443 -5.72 19.54 5.99
N GLY A 444 -4.62 19.07 5.43
CA GLY A 444 -3.58 19.90 4.82
C GLY A 444 -2.73 20.71 5.80
N GLY A 445 -2.93 20.55 7.11
CA GLY A 445 -2.14 21.27 8.11
C GLY A 445 -0.69 20.79 8.10
N VAL A 446 0.27 21.71 8.22
CA VAL A 446 1.74 21.49 8.20
C VAL A 446 2.41 22.12 9.41
N GLY A 447 3.67 21.77 9.64
CA GLY A 447 4.49 22.34 10.68
C GLY A 447 4.29 21.69 12.06
N PRO A 448 4.96 22.26 13.08
CA PRO A 448 5.07 21.63 14.39
C PRO A 448 3.72 21.50 15.08
N CYS A 449 3.48 20.31 15.64
CA CYS A 449 2.34 19.83 16.41
C CYS A 449 1.33 20.88 16.96
N PRO A 450 0.30 21.27 16.18
CA PRO A 450 -0.90 21.91 16.72
C PRO A 450 -1.64 20.94 17.65
N LYS A 451 -2.20 21.45 18.75
CA LYS A 451 -2.72 20.61 19.85
C LYS A 451 -4.24 20.67 20.03
N THR A 452 -4.93 21.43 19.19
CA THR A 452 -6.38 21.64 19.34
C THR A 452 -7.13 20.56 18.58
N PRO A 453 -7.79 19.61 19.27
CA PRO A 453 -8.56 18.56 18.60
C PRO A 453 -9.84 19.12 17.97
N PRO A 454 -10.38 18.46 16.92
CA PRO A 454 -11.72 18.73 16.44
C PRO A 454 -12.79 18.36 17.49
N ALA A 455 -13.99 18.95 17.35
CA ALA A 455 -15.09 18.80 18.32
C ALA A 455 -15.55 17.34 18.55
N GLN A 456 -15.30 16.44 17.59
CA GLN A 456 -15.53 14.99 17.69
C GLN A 456 -14.21 14.25 17.50
N SER A 457 -13.39 14.22 18.56
CA SER A 457 -12.04 13.62 18.55
C SER A 457 -11.86 12.27 19.28
N PRO A 458 -12.86 11.58 19.87
CA PRO A 458 -12.60 10.27 20.47
C PRO A 458 -12.27 9.25 19.37
N LEU A 459 -11.06 8.73 19.40
CA LEU A 459 -10.62 7.70 18.47
C LEU A 459 -11.10 6.32 18.96
N PRO A 460 -11.87 5.55 18.16
CA PRO A 460 -12.31 4.22 18.58
C PRO A 460 -11.11 3.29 18.82
N PRO A 461 -11.28 2.18 19.56
CA PRO A 461 -10.22 1.17 19.70
C PRO A 461 -9.76 0.59 18.36
N SER A 462 -10.68 0.44 17.41
CA SER A 462 -10.46 -0.09 16.07
C SER A 462 -11.49 0.49 15.09
N MET A 463 -11.13 0.56 13.81
CA MET A 463 -11.99 0.95 12.69
C MET A 463 -12.67 -0.26 12.03
N TYR A 464 -12.21 -1.49 12.28
CA TYR A 464 -12.79 -2.71 11.69
C TYR A 464 -13.23 -3.78 12.71
N LEU A 465 -12.81 -3.67 13.98
CA LEU A 465 -13.19 -4.57 15.07
C LEU A 465 -14.04 -3.88 16.13
N THR A 466 -14.93 -4.65 16.74
CA THR A 466 -15.80 -4.19 17.85
C THR A 466 -15.30 -4.62 19.22
N SER A 467 -14.30 -5.50 19.30
CA SER A 467 -13.71 -6.01 20.54
C SER A 467 -12.27 -6.50 20.29
N ALA A 468 -11.52 -6.73 21.37
CA ALA A 468 -10.14 -7.19 21.30
C ALA A 468 -10.04 -8.54 20.56
N PRO A 469 -9.14 -8.70 19.57
CA PRO A 469 -8.88 -9.99 18.95
C PRO A 469 -8.41 -11.04 19.94
N LEU A 470 -8.74 -12.31 19.70
CA LEU A 470 -8.34 -13.41 20.57
C LEU A 470 -6.81 -13.53 20.73
N PHE A 471 -6.04 -13.26 19.68
CA PHE A 471 -4.57 -13.32 19.70
C PHE A 471 -3.91 -12.27 20.61
N PHE A 472 -4.67 -11.28 21.12
CA PHE A 472 -4.17 -10.40 22.17
C PHE A 472 -4.08 -11.10 23.53
N GLY A 473 -4.88 -12.13 23.79
CA GLY A 473 -4.92 -12.81 25.08
C GLY A 473 -5.14 -11.82 26.23
N SER A 474 -4.20 -11.77 27.18
CA SER A 474 -4.22 -10.81 28.30
C SER A 474 -3.52 -9.48 28.01
N ASN A 475 -2.97 -9.28 26.81
CA ASN A 475 -2.30 -8.04 26.44
C ASN A 475 -3.32 -6.91 26.28
N THR A 476 -2.90 -5.67 26.57
CA THR A 476 -3.73 -4.48 26.40
C THR A 476 -4.12 -4.28 24.94
N TRP A 477 -5.43 -4.11 24.68
CA TRP A 477 -5.97 -3.70 23.39
C TRP A 477 -6.76 -2.39 23.51
N PRO A 478 -6.56 -1.40 22.62
CA PRO A 478 -5.53 -1.35 21.58
C PRO A 478 -4.12 -1.18 22.16
N TRP A 479 -3.10 -1.73 21.50
CA TRP A 479 -1.72 -1.63 22.01
C TRP A 479 -1.03 -0.30 21.71
N VAL A 480 -1.62 0.55 20.87
CA VAL A 480 -1.11 1.89 20.55
C VAL A 480 -2.02 2.93 21.19
N ASP A 481 -1.46 3.69 22.13
CA ASP A 481 -2.12 4.82 22.78
C ASP A 481 -1.51 6.16 22.32
N PRO A 482 -2.12 6.82 21.32
CA PRO A 482 -1.62 8.10 20.82
C PRO A 482 -1.88 9.28 21.75
N THR A 483 -2.64 9.11 22.83
CA THR A 483 -2.85 10.20 23.79
C THR A 483 -1.63 10.43 24.66
N THR A 484 -0.89 9.36 24.95
CA THR A 484 0.30 9.37 25.81
C THR A 484 1.60 9.04 25.07
N GLY A 485 1.50 8.51 23.84
CA GLY A 485 2.66 7.99 23.10
C GLY A 485 3.12 6.63 23.63
N LYS A 486 2.27 5.93 24.38
CA LYS A 486 2.60 4.63 24.97
C LYS A 486 2.22 3.51 24.02
N THR A 487 3.14 2.54 23.88
CA THR A 487 2.87 1.25 23.26
C THR A 487 2.79 0.15 24.34
N TYR A 488 1.97 -0.86 24.07
CA TYR A 488 1.87 -2.09 24.85
C TYR A 488 2.41 -3.28 24.02
N THR A 489 2.19 -4.51 24.46
CA THR A 489 2.63 -5.69 23.71
C THR A 489 1.82 -5.85 22.42
N LEU A 490 2.49 -5.76 21.27
CA LEU A 490 1.97 -6.26 20.01
C LEU A 490 2.25 -7.78 19.92
N PRO A 491 1.24 -8.66 19.82
CA PRO A 491 1.46 -10.11 19.80
C PRO A 491 2.40 -10.59 18.68
N ALA A 492 2.29 -10.06 17.47
CA ALA A 492 3.21 -10.40 16.36
C ALA A 492 4.68 -10.09 16.71
N LYS A 493 4.96 -8.89 17.25
CA LYS A 493 6.30 -8.51 17.69
C LYS A 493 6.79 -9.36 18.87
N ALA A 494 5.91 -9.68 19.81
CA ALA A 494 6.26 -10.53 20.95
C ALA A 494 6.69 -11.94 20.52
N ARG A 495 6.00 -12.52 19.53
CA ARG A 495 6.40 -13.82 18.95
C ARG A 495 7.77 -13.75 18.27
N TYR A 496 8.02 -12.67 17.54
CA TYR A 496 9.32 -12.43 16.92
C TYR A 496 10.43 -12.34 17.98
N ASP A 497 10.26 -11.50 19.00
CA ASP A 497 11.26 -11.27 20.06
C ASP A 497 11.54 -12.52 20.90
N ALA A 498 10.56 -13.41 21.05
CA ALA A 498 10.71 -14.69 21.72
C ALA A 498 11.46 -15.75 20.90
N GLY A 499 11.75 -15.49 19.62
CA GLY A 499 12.30 -16.48 18.70
C GLY A 499 11.31 -17.59 18.34
N THR A 500 10.00 -17.31 18.49
CA THR A 500 8.92 -18.26 18.23
C THR A 500 7.85 -17.65 17.31
N PRO A 501 8.23 -17.20 16.10
CA PRO A 501 7.35 -16.41 15.22
C PRO A 501 6.06 -17.16 14.84
N ASN A 502 6.11 -18.48 14.74
CA ASN A 502 4.99 -19.38 14.38
C ASN A 502 4.24 -19.96 15.60
N VAL A 503 4.55 -19.53 16.83
CA VAL A 503 3.79 -19.97 18.02
C VAL A 503 2.62 -19.02 18.22
N ALA A 504 1.51 -19.28 17.54
CA ALA A 504 0.29 -18.49 17.71
C ALA A 504 -0.14 -18.46 19.20
N PRO A 505 -0.55 -17.30 19.76
CA PRO A 505 -0.94 -17.16 21.17
C PRO A 505 -2.16 -17.99 21.59
#